data_AF-A0A971B2E1-F1
#
_entry.id   AF-A0A971B2E1-F1
#
_cell.length_a   1.000
_cell.length_b   1.000
_cell.length_c   1.000
_cell.angle_alpha   90.00
_cell.angle_beta   90.00
_cell.angle_gamma   90.00
#
_symmetry.space_group_name_H-M   'P 1'
#
loop_
_entity.id
_entity.type
_entity.pdbx_description
1 polymer ?
#
loop_
_entity_poly.entity_id
_entity_poly.type
_entity_poly.pdbx_seq_one_letter_code
_entity_poly.pdbx_strand_id
1 'polypeptide(L)'
;MSRTGDLSAPDLLARAATGDSRAVGALLAHYRDRLRRMVAIHMDHRLAARVDASDVVQEALAAASARLADYLRDPSIPFYLWLRRIAWNRLVDAHRRHIVCQNRSVRPCGSARRAGRFPHPP
;
A
#
# COMPACT_ATOMS: atom_id res chain seq x y z
N MET A 1 -22.33 18.79 7.73
CA MET A 1 -21.07 18.20 7.22
C MET A 1 -20.56 17.25 8.29
N SER A 2 -20.87 15.96 8.15
CA SER A 2 -20.79 14.99 9.24
C SER A 2 -19.36 14.59 9.57
N ARG A 3 -19.12 14.60 10.87
CA ARG A 3 -17.89 14.31 11.60
C ARG A 3 -17.50 12.83 11.37
N THR A 4 -16.49 12.54 10.55
CA THR A 4 -15.85 11.22 10.42
C THR A 4 -14.98 10.92 11.66
N GLY A 5 -15.50 11.15 12.86
CA GLY A 5 -14.82 10.91 14.11
C GLY A 5 -15.44 9.68 14.78
N ASP A 6 -14.63 8.66 15.02
CA ASP A 6 -14.96 7.45 15.78
C ASP A 6 -15.74 6.32 15.08
N LEU A 7 -15.40 6.02 13.82
CA LEU A 7 -15.72 4.70 13.27
C LEU A 7 -14.64 3.71 13.72
N SER A 8 -15.00 2.79 14.59
CA SER A 8 -14.11 1.73 15.07
C SER A 8 -13.61 0.85 13.91
N ALA A 9 -12.39 0.31 14.01
CA ALA A 9 -11.80 -0.57 12.99
C ALA A 9 -12.75 -1.67 12.43
N PRO A 10 -13.59 -2.34 13.25
CA PRO A 10 -14.61 -3.26 12.75
C PRO A 10 -15.71 -2.60 11.88
N ASP A 11 -16.18 -1.40 12.20
CA ASP A 11 -17.20 -0.69 11.43
C ASP A 11 -16.69 -0.26 10.05
N LEU A 12 -15.42 0.14 10.00
CA LEU A 12 -14.74 0.46 8.74
C LEU A 12 -14.57 -0.78 7.86
N LEU A 13 -14.37 -1.95 8.46
CA LEU A 13 -14.27 -3.22 7.74
C LEU A 13 -15.62 -3.66 7.18
N ALA A 14 -16.71 -3.50 7.94
CA ALA A 14 -18.07 -3.76 7.46
C ALA A 14 -18.44 -2.85 6.27
N ARG A 15 -18.11 -1.56 6.35
CA ARG A 15 -18.33 -0.61 5.25
C ARG A 15 -17.42 -0.85 4.04
N ALA A 16 -16.18 -1.25 4.28
CA ALA A 16 -15.28 -1.70 3.21
C ALA A 16 -15.84 -2.94 2.49
N ALA A 17 -16.48 -3.87 3.21
CA ALA A 17 -17.12 -5.04 2.61
C ALA A 17 -18.32 -4.64 1.71
N THR A 18 -19.02 -3.55 2.03
CA THR A 18 -20.08 -2.99 1.16
C THR A 18 -19.55 -2.24 -0.08
N GLY A 19 -18.23 -2.20 -0.29
CA GLY A 19 -17.60 -1.52 -1.43
C GLY A 19 -17.38 -0.02 -1.26
N ASP A 20 -17.53 0.50 -0.04
CA ASP A 20 -17.28 1.93 0.24
C ASP A 20 -15.78 2.22 0.20
N SER A 21 -15.34 2.81 -0.92
CA SER A 21 -13.95 3.19 -1.15
C SER A 21 -13.43 4.21 -0.13
N ARG A 22 -14.30 5.02 0.48
CA ARG A 22 -13.89 5.96 1.54
C ARG A 22 -13.63 5.22 2.85
N ALA A 23 -14.46 4.24 3.19
CA ALA A 23 -14.26 3.39 4.35
C ALA A 23 -12.98 2.55 4.23
N VAL A 24 -12.69 2.04 3.03
CA VAL A 24 -11.42 1.39 2.69
C VAL A 24 -10.24 2.31 2.95
N GLY A 25 -10.28 3.55 2.45
CA GLY A 25 -9.21 4.52 2.65
C GLY A 25 -8.97 4.82 4.13
N ALA A 26 -10.05 4.97 4.91
CA ALA A 26 -9.96 5.17 6.35
C ALA A 26 -9.40 3.94 7.09
N LEU A 27 -9.80 2.72 6.71
CA LEU A 27 -9.29 1.47 7.27
C LEU A 27 -7.79 1.31 6.98
N LEU A 28 -7.38 1.54 5.74
CA LEU A 28 -5.99 1.49 5.30
C LEU A 28 -5.14 2.56 6.01
N ALA A 29 -5.68 3.77 6.18
CA ALA A 29 -5.03 4.84 6.94
C ALA A 29 -4.86 4.46 8.41
N HIS A 30 -5.85 3.77 9.02
CA HIS A 30 -5.75 3.27 10.39
C HIS A 30 -4.61 2.24 10.54
N TYR A 31 -4.43 1.34 9.57
CA TYR A 31 -3.32 0.38 9.59
C TYR A 31 -1.98 0.96 9.13
N ARG A 32 -1.96 2.15 8.51
CA ARG A 32 -0.75 2.80 7.99
C ARG A 32 0.32 2.97 9.06
N ASP A 33 -0.03 3.48 10.24
CA ASP A 33 0.95 3.72 11.31
C ASP A 33 1.55 2.43 11.85
N ARG A 34 0.73 1.37 11.95
CA ARG A 34 1.19 0.05 12.39
C ARG A 34 2.10 -0.59 11.33
N LEU A 35 1.73 -0.49 10.06
CA LEU A 35 2.56 -0.92 8.93
C LEU A 35 3.88 -0.17 8.88
N ARG A 36 3.86 1.14 9.05
CA ARG A 36 5.07 1.98 9.04
C ARG A 36 6.05 1.56 10.12
N ARG A 37 5.57 1.33 11.35
CA ARG A 37 6.41 0.79 12.43
C ARG A 37 6.98 -0.57 12.09
N MET A 38 6.15 -1.48 11.57
CA MET A 38 6.61 -2.81 11.16
C MET A 38 7.66 -2.74 10.05
N VAL A 39 7.45 -1.92 9.02
CA VAL A 39 8.39 -1.75 7.91
C VAL A 39 9.68 -1.12 8.40
N ALA A 40 9.61 -0.07 9.22
CA ALA A 40 10.79 0.59 9.78
C ALA A 40 11.68 -0.36 10.59
N ILE A 41 11.10 -1.31 11.33
CA ILE A 41 11.86 -2.34 12.07
C ILE A 41 12.57 -3.32 11.12
N HIS A 42 11.98 -3.63 9.97
CA HIS A 42 12.57 -4.56 9.00
C HIS A 42 13.44 -3.87 7.94
N MET A 43 13.47 -2.54 7.91
CA MET A 43 14.41 -1.78 7.09
C MET A 43 15.76 -1.72 7.80
N ASP A 44 16.79 -2.25 7.15
CA ASP A 44 18.15 -2.07 7.59
C ASP A 44 18.55 -0.58 7.50
N HIS A 45 19.46 -0.11 8.36
CA HIS A 45 19.90 1.28 8.42
C HIS A 45 20.40 1.80 7.07
N ARG A 46 21.07 0.93 6.29
CA ARG A 46 21.54 1.26 4.93
C ARG A 46 20.39 1.53 3.94
N LEU A 47 19.27 0.83 4.10
CA LEU A 47 18.08 1.03 3.27
C LEU A 47 17.32 2.28 3.71
N ALA A 48 17.18 2.50 5.03
CA ALA A 48 16.53 3.68 5.60
C ALA A 48 17.23 5.00 5.24
N ALA A 49 18.54 4.98 4.97
CA ALA A 49 19.28 6.15 4.50
C ALA A 49 18.93 6.58 3.05
N ARG A 50 18.25 5.73 2.29
CA ARG A 50 18.00 5.93 0.85
C ARG A 50 16.53 5.82 0.45
N VAL A 51 15.72 5.14 1.26
CA VAL A 51 14.28 4.95 1.06
C VAL A 51 13.60 5.23 2.40
N ASP A 52 12.57 6.07 2.40
CA ASP A 52 11.79 6.30 3.61
C ASP A 52 10.78 5.16 3.83
N ALA A 53 10.55 4.78 5.08
CA ALA A 53 9.52 3.79 5.41
C ALA A 53 8.12 4.24 4.95
N SER A 54 7.88 5.55 4.86
CA SER A 54 6.64 6.12 4.35
C SER A 54 6.44 5.86 2.86
N ASP A 55 7.51 5.85 2.07
CA ASP A 55 7.43 5.56 0.61
C ASP A 55 7.03 4.10 0.39
N VAL A 56 7.67 3.17 1.11
CA VAL A 56 7.35 1.74 1.05
C VAL A 56 5.91 1.49 1.49
N VAL A 57 5.46 2.15 2.55
CA VAL A 57 4.08 2.05 3.03
C VAL A 57 3.10 2.65 2.01
N GLN A 58 3.41 3.78 1.39
CA GLN A 58 2.55 4.36 0.36
C GLN A 58 2.40 3.43 -0.85
N GLU A 59 3.50 2.86 -1.36
CA GLU A 59 3.45 1.85 -2.43
C GLU A 59 2.62 0.63 -2.02
N ALA A 60 2.77 0.16 -0.77
CA ALA A 60 2.02 -0.96 -0.23
C ALA A 60 0.52 -0.66 -0.13
N LEU A 61 0.15 0.54 0.33
CA LEU A 61 -1.25 0.98 0.41
C LEU A 61 -1.89 1.13 -0.97
N ALA A 62 -1.18 1.68 -1.95
CA ALA A 62 -1.66 1.79 -3.33
C ALA A 62 -1.88 0.41 -3.97
N ALA A 63 -0.93 -0.52 -3.75
CA ALA A 63 -1.06 -1.89 -4.19
C ALA A 63 -2.21 -2.63 -3.48
N ALA A 64 -2.40 -2.37 -2.19
CA ALA A 64 -3.53 -2.89 -1.44
C ALA A 64 -4.84 -2.35 -2.00
N SER A 65 -5.00 -1.05 -2.22
CA SER A 65 -6.25 -0.52 -2.80
C SER A 65 -6.57 -1.10 -4.17
N ALA A 66 -5.55 -1.33 -5.01
CA ALA A 66 -5.76 -1.92 -6.34
C ALA A 66 -6.18 -3.40 -6.26
N ARG A 67 -5.59 -4.17 -5.33
CA ARG A 67 -5.88 -5.60 -5.16
C ARG A 67 -7.04 -5.87 -4.20
N LEU A 68 -7.56 -4.83 -3.56
CA LEU A 68 -8.65 -4.96 -2.60
C LEU A 68 -9.93 -5.42 -3.27
N ALA A 69 -10.21 -4.92 -4.48
CA ALA A 69 -11.35 -5.36 -5.27
C ALA A 69 -11.32 -6.87 -5.53
N ASP A 70 -10.13 -7.45 -5.74
CA ASP A 70 -9.96 -8.90 -5.91
C ASP A 70 -10.08 -9.64 -4.57
N TYR A 71 -9.53 -9.09 -3.50
CA TYR A 71 -9.65 -9.66 -2.15
C TYR A 71 -11.10 -9.69 -1.65
N LEU A 72 -11.91 -8.69 -1.99
CA LEU A 72 -13.34 -8.65 -1.65
C LEU A 72 -14.15 -9.71 -2.40
N ARG A 73 -13.67 -10.21 -3.54
CA ARG A 73 -14.33 -11.32 -4.26
C ARG A 73 -14.09 -12.67 -3.57
N ASP A 74 -12.92 -12.86 -2.97
CA ASP A 74 -12.57 -14.09 -2.26
C ASP A 74 -11.69 -13.78 -1.02
N PRO A 75 -12.30 -13.46 0.13
CA PRO A 75 -11.60 -13.19 1.37
C PRO A 75 -11.18 -14.49 2.07
N SER A 76 -10.26 -15.24 1.46
CA SER A 76 -9.75 -16.51 2.00
C SER A 76 -8.75 -16.36 3.17
N ILE A 77 -8.21 -15.17 3.40
CA ILE A 77 -7.25 -14.92 4.49
C ILE A 77 -7.57 -13.63 5.26
N PRO A 78 -7.22 -13.52 6.56
CA PRO A 78 -7.40 -12.29 7.31
C PRO A 78 -6.75 -11.06 6.65
N PHE A 79 -7.49 -9.95 6.62
CA PHE A 79 -7.08 -8.68 5.97
C PHE A 79 -5.68 -8.21 6.40
N TYR A 80 -5.37 -8.31 7.69
CA TYR A 80 -4.06 -7.90 8.21
C TYR A 80 -2.91 -8.76 7.68
N LEU A 81 -3.12 -10.08 7.54
CA LEU A 81 -2.11 -10.99 6.99
C LEU A 81 -1.87 -10.72 5.50
N TRP A 82 -2.95 -10.47 4.75
CA TRP A 82 -2.86 -10.06 3.36
C TRP A 82 -2.10 -8.74 3.19
N LEU A 83 -2.43 -7.73 4.01
CA LEU A 83 -1.77 -6.43 3.98
C LEU A 83 -0.29 -6.52 4.36
N ARG A 84 0.05 -7.34 5.37
CA ARG A 84 1.43 -7.65 5.74
C ARG A 84 2.20 -8.29 4.59
N ARG A 85 1.59 -9.22 3.85
CA ARG A 85 2.21 -9.86 2.68
C ARG A 85 2.50 -8.85 1.57
N ILE A 86 1.58 -7.91 1.31
CA ILE A 86 1.81 -6.84 0.34
C ILE A 86 2.97 -5.95 0.78
N ALA A 87 2.98 -5.51 2.04
CA ALA A 87 4.06 -4.67 2.57
C ALA A 87 5.43 -5.38 2.51
N TRP A 88 5.47 -6.68 2.82
CA TRP A 88 6.69 -7.49 2.71
C TRP A 88 7.20 -7.57 1.27
N ASN A 89 6.31 -7.84 0.31
CA ASN A 89 6.70 -7.86 -1.11
C ASN A 89 7.28 -6.51 -1.54
N ARG A 90 6.70 -5.38 -1.09
CA ARG A 90 7.23 -4.04 -1.39
C ARG A 90 8.58 -3.78 -0.75
N LEU A 91 8.79 -4.24 0.48
CA LEU A 91 10.08 -4.15 1.15
C LEU A 91 11.15 -4.97 0.40
N VAL A 92 10.83 -6.20 -0.01
CA VAL A 92 11.73 -7.05 -0.80
C VAL A 92 12.03 -6.43 -2.16
N ASP A 93 11.03 -5.87 -2.84
CA ASP A 93 11.20 -5.19 -4.13
C ASP A 93 12.06 -3.93 -4.00
N ALA A 94 11.88 -3.16 -2.91
CA ALA A 94 12.73 -2.01 -2.60
C ALA A 94 14.18 -2.45 -2.35
N HIS A 95 14.36 -3.53 -1.60
CA HIS A 95 15.67 -4.12 -1.33
C HIS A 95 16.35 -4.62 -2.62
N ARG A 96 15.62 -5.34 -3.48
CA ARG A 96 16.12 -5.84 -4.78
C ARG A 96 16.49 -4.71 -5.74
N ARG A 97 15.60 -3.73 -5.92
CA ARG A 97 15.87 -2.55 -6.75
C ARG A 97 17.14 -1.84 -6.28
N HIS A 98 17.35 -1.73 -4.97
CA HIS A 98 18.50 -1.01 -4.43
C HIS A 98 19.83 -1.76 -4.56
N ILE A 99 19.86 -3.09 -4.34
CA ILE A 99 21.05 -3.90 -4.60
C ILE A 99 21.46 -3.82 -6.08
N VAL A 100 20.48 -3.85 -7.00
CA VAL A 100 20.76 -3.76 -8.44
C VAL A 100 21.16 -2.33 -8.86
N CYS A 101 20.59 -1.30 -8.23
CA CYS A 101 20.94 0.11 -8.49
C CYS A 101 22.32 0.53 -7.93
N GLN A 102 22.96 -0.23 -7.03
CA GLN A 102 24.36 0.02 -6.66
C GLN A 102 25.33 -0.13 -7.83
N ASN A 103 24.93 -0.80 -8.92
CA ASN A 103 25.74 -0.91 -10.13
C ASN A 103 25.27 -0.02 -11.31
N ARG A 104 24.35 0.92 -11.07
CA ARG A 104 23.90 1.84 -12.14
C ARG A 104 23.76 3.26 -11.61
N SER A 105 24.85 3.99 -11.75
CA SER A 105 24.91 5.44 -11.74
C SER A 105 23.72 6.03 -12.51
N VAL A 106 22.91 6.79 -11.78
CA VAL A 106 22.25 8.04 -12.19
C VAL A 106 21.59 8.07 -13.58
N ARG A 107 20.26 8.03 -13.60
CA ARG A 107 19.40 9.00 -14.33
C ARG A 107 17.91 8.76 -14.02
N PRO A 108 17.24 9.70 -13.33
CA PRO A 108 15.81 9.92 -13.52
C PRO A 108 15.65 11.16 -14.40
N CYS A 109 15.34 10.96 -15.67
CA CYS A 109 14.69 11.99 -16.49
C CYS A 109 13.65 11.29 -17.34
N GLY A 110 12.38 11.62 -17.09
CA GLY A 110 11.25 11.02 -17.78
C GLY A 110 9.92 11.37 -17.13
N SER A 111 9.66 12.67 -16.93
CA SER A 111 8.29 13.15 -16.82
C SER A 111 7.57 12.87 -18.14
N ALA A 112 6.75 11.82 -18.18
CA ALA A 112 5.77 11.60 -19.24
C ALA A 112 4.37 11.65 -18.63
N ARG A 113 3.61 12.63 -19.11
CA ARG A 113 2.27 13.00 -18.68
C ARG A 113 1.26 11.91 -19.08
N ARG A 114 0.33 11.62 -18.16
CA ARG A 114 -1.14 11.51 -18.33
C ARG A 114 -1.69 11.01 -19.69
N ALA A 115 -2.35 9.84 -19.68
CA ALA A 115 -3.61 9.48 -20.36
C ALA A 115 -3.94 8.03 -19.94
N GLY A 116 -5.10 7.61 -19.44
CA GLY A 116 -6.46 8.03 -19.77
C GLY A 116 -7.04 7.17 -20.89
N ARG A 117 -7.30 5.87 -20.66
CA ARG A 117 -8.32 5.08 -21.40
C ARG A 117 -8.52 3.69 -20.76
N PHE A 118 -9.64 3.47 -20.08
CA PHE A 118 -10.23 2.13 -19.91
C PHE A 118 -11.14 1.87 -21.12
N PRO A 119 -11.09 0.68 -21.72
CA PRO A 119 -12.29 0.08 -22.29
C PRO A 119 -12.58 -1.28 -21.63
N HIS A 120 -13.82 -1.43 -21.17
CA HIS A 120 -14.43 -2.71 -20.83
C HIS A 120 -14.98 -3.35 -22.12
N PRO A 121 -14.84 -4.67 -22.33
CA PRO A 121 -15.61 -5.40 -23.32
C PRO A 121 -16.83 -6.12 -22.67
N PRO A 122 -17.85 -6.46 -23.48
CA PRO A 122 -19.20 -6.86 -23.03
C PRO A 122 -19.27 -8.23 -22.34
#